data_AF-A0A3M1ET84-F1
#
_entry.id   AF-A0A3M1ET84-F1
#
_cell.length_a   1.000
_cell.length_b   1.000
_cell.length_c   1.000
_cell.angle_alpha   90.00
_cell.angle_beta   90.00
_cell.angle_gamma   90.00
#
_symmetry.space_group_name_H-M   'P 1'
#
loop_
_entity.id
_entity.type
_entity.pdbx_description
1 polymer ?
#
loop_
_entity_poly.entity_id
_entity_poly.type
_entity_poly.pdbx_seq_one_letter_code
_entity_poly.pdbx_strand_id
1 'polypeptide(L)'
;MNHHPYIAVEGVIGVGKTTLARLMQPEFGAQLLLEKFEENPFLADFYADRERYAFQTQIFFLLSRYRQQQAVPAMLRQGPLISDYTFMKDRLFAYLNLRGDELKVYESVYSALAENIPLPDLVVYLRAETDTLMERIAIRDRPYERDMDRSYIEALNRAYDGFFTAYRDSPVLIIDTDELNIVAVPDDLNFVIGQVRAAVGQAVWQEPLPQLGPRETLTLAETERRLADFQRFHRALDTDKGFMTDVYFNFICLQEELGELAAELKAIWSETADGHADQNQAVARRLPALESELADCLAYLLKLSNYLGIDLEEAYLAKMQQNVRRTWREREDRTDEMVNE
;
A
#
# COMPACT_ATOMS: atom_id res chain seq x y z
N MET A 1 3.78 -20.69 -12.10
CA MET A 1 2.43 -20.60 -12.73
C MET A 1 2.15 -19.12 -12.91
N ASN A 2 1.53 -18.69 -14.02
CA ASN A 2 1.22 -17.26 -14.19
C ASN A 2 0.25 -16.83 -13.08
N HIS A 3 0.66 -15.85 -12.27
CA HIS A 3 -0.22 -15.18 -11.32
C HIS A 3 -1.24 -14.35 -12.11
N HIS A 4 -2.53 -14.57 -11.84
CA HIS A 4 -3.61 -13.82 -12.48
C HIS A 4 -4.11 -12.76 -11.50
N PRO A 5 -4.09 -11.47 -11.89
CA PRO A 5 -4.42 -10.41 -10.95
C PRO A 5 -5.89 -10.44 -10.55
N TYR A 6 -6.14 -10.23 -9.26
CA TYR A 6 -7.43 -10.00 -8.66
C TYR A 6 -7.57 -8.54 -8.26
N ILE A 7 -8.44 -7.79 -8.94
CA ILE A 7 -8.69 -6.38 -8.66
C ILE A 7 -10.09 -6.24 -8.07
N ALA A 8 -10.23 -5.51 -6.97
CA ALA A 8 -11.54 -5.18 -6.40
C ALA A 8 -11.78 -3.66 -6.48
N VAL A 9 -12.95 -3.25 -6.97
CA VAL A 9 -13.35 -1.85 -7.03
C VAL A 9 -14.27 -1.54 -5.85
N GLU A 10 -13.90 -0.52 -5.08
CA GLU A 10 -14.58 -0.12 -3.85
C GLU A 10 -15.03 1.33 -3.87
N GLY A 11 -15.97 1.64 -2.98
CA GLY A 11 -16.45 2.99 -2.76
C GLY A 11 -17.96 3.08 -2.51
N VAL A 12 -18.42 4.30 -2.21
CA VAL A 12 -19.79 4.54 -1.74
C VAL A 12 -20.82 4.27 -2.85
N ILE A 13 -22.08 4.10 -2.46
CA ILE A 13 -23.21 3.94 -3.37
C ILE A 13 -23.23 5.14 -4.34
N GLY A 14 -23.45 4.89 -5.62
CA GLY A 14 -23.45 5.94 -6.66
C GLY A 14 -22.08 6.27 -7.29
N VAL A 15 -20.96 5.80 -6.74
CA VAL A 15 -19.63 6.23 -7.21
C VAL A 15 -19.20 5.65 -8.58
N GLY A 16 -19.85 4.58 -9.05
CA GLY A 16 -19.54 3.99 -10.37
C GLY A 16 -18.76 2.66 -10.35
N LYS A 17 -18.68 1.95 -9.23
CA LYS A 17 -17.96 0.67 -9.08
C LYS A 17 -18.25 -0.36 -10.19
N THR A 18 -19.52 -0.75 -10.33
CA THR A 18 -19.94 -1.75 -11.32
C THR A 18 -19.68 -1.27 -12.76
N THR A 19 -19.80 0.04 -13.00
CA THR A 19 -19.51 0.65 -14.29
C THR A 19 -18.03 0.52 -14.63
N LEU A 20 -17.15 0.93 -13.72
CA LEU A 20 -15.71 0.81 -13.92
C LEU A 20 -15.27 -0.66 -14.07
N ALA A 21 -15.78 -1.56 -13.23
CA ALA A 21 -15.47 -2.98 -13.31
C ALA A 21 -15.80 -3.56 -14.71
N ARG A 22 -16.98 -3.23 -15.26
CA ARG A 22 -17.40 -3.65 -16.60
C ARG A 22 -16.54 -3.05 -17.71
N LEU A 23 -16.17 -1.77 -17.59
CA LEU A 23 -15.32 -1.11 -18.57
C LEU A 23 -13.88 -1.64 -18.56
N MET A 24 -13.38 -2.04 -17.40
CA MET A 24 -12.06 -2.66 -17.27
C MET A 24 -12.02 -4.11 -17.73
N GLN A 25 -13.15 -4.83 -17.72
CA GLN A 25 -13.20 -6.25 -18.11
C GLN A 25 -12.51 -6.56 -19.45
N PRO A 26 -12.87 -5.92 -20.59
CA PRO A 26 -12.23 -6.20 -21.88
C PRO A 26 -10.75 -5.82 -21.91
N GLU A 27 -10.37 -4.75 -21.20
CA GLU A 27 -9.02 -4.20 -21.19
C GLU A 27 -8.01 -5.11 -20.51
N PHE A 28 -8.46 -5.80 -19.46
CA PHE A 28 -7.64 -6.75 -18.69
C PHE A 28 -7.86 -8.21 -19.12
N GLY A 29 -8.78 -8.46 -20.08
CA GLY A 29 -9.18 -9.83 -20.44
C GLY A 29 -9.70 -10.62 -19.23
N ALA A 30 -10.36 -9.93 -18.30
CA ALA A 30 -10.71 -10.46 -16.99
C ALA A 30 -12.11 -11.07 -16.97
N GLN A 31 -12.34 -11.94 -15.98
CA GLN A 31 -13.67 -12.33 -15.55
C GLN A 31 -14.25 -11.27 -14.60
N LEU A 32 -15.58 -11.25 -14.45
CA LEU A 32 -16.28 -10.35 -13.53
C LEU A 32 -16.94 -11.10 -12.37
N LEU A 33 -16.77 -10.56 -11.17
CA LEU A 33 -17.52 -10.93 -9.97
C LEU A 33 -18.34 -9.71 -9.51
N LEU A 34 -19.63 -9.68 -9.83
CA LEU A 34 -20.49 -8.55 -9.49
C LEU A 34 -21.40 -8.85 -8.30
N GLU A 35 -21.62 -7.86 -7.45
CA GLU A 35 -22.51 -7.95 -6.30
C GLU A 35 -23.97 -8.16 -6.74
N LYS A 36 -24.62 -9.17 -6.16
CA LYS A 36 -26.02 -9.53 -6.46
C LYS A 36 -27.00 -8.86 -5.49
N PHE A 37 -27.01 -7.53 -5.43
CA PHE A 37 -27.85 -6.78 -4.48
C PHE A 37 -29.36 -6.93 -4.74
N GLU A 38 -29.78 -7.19 -5.99
CA GLU A 38 -31.19 -7.33 -6.36
C GLU A 38 -31.84 -8.61 -5.80
N GLU A 39 -31.03 -9.62 -5.45
CA GLU A 39 -31.52 -10.87 -4.87
C GLU A 39 -31.90 -10.73 -3.38
N ASN A 40 -31.56 -9.60 -2.74
CA ASN A 40 -31.80 -9.39 -1.31
C ASN A 40 -33.26 -8.99 -1.04
N PRO A 41 -34.06 -9.87 -0.41
CA PRO A 41 -35.50 -9.61 -0.20
C PRO A 41 -35.76 -8.49 0.81
N PHE A 42 -34.76 -8.12 1.63
CA PHE A 42 -34.90 -7.10 2.68
C PHE A 42 -34.42 -5.72 2.24
N LEU A 43 -33.81 -5.59 1.05
CA LEU A 43 -33.15 -4.35 0.65
C LEU A 43 -34.13 -3.18 0.49
N ALA A 44 -35.31 -3.42 -0.07
CA ALA A 44 -36.34 -2.39 -0.20
C ALA A 44 -36.85 -1.94 1.17
N ASP A 45 -37.14 -2.90 2.06
CA ASP A 45 -37.60 -2.64 3.42
C ASP A 45 -36.53 -1.94 4.27
N PHE A 46 -35.24 -2.23 4.05
CA PHE A 46 -34.13 -1.54 4.69
C PHE A 46 -34.13 -0.05 4.38
N TYR A 47 -34.36 0.35 3.13
CA TYR A 47 -34.41 1.78 2.81
C TYR A 47 -35.67 2.47 3.36
N ALA A 48 -36.74 1.73 3.62
CA ALA A 48 -37.94 2.26 4.28
C ALA A 48 -37.80 2.35 5.81
N ASP A 49 -37.17 1.37 6.46
CA ASP A 49 -36.97 1.29 7.90
C ASP A 49 -35.63 0.59 8.23
N ARG A 50 -34.57 1.39 8.30
CA ARG A 50 -33.20 0.88 8.49
C ARG A 50 -33.02 0.18 9.83
N GLU A 51 -33.62 0.71 10.91
CA GLU A 51 -33.44 0.16 12.25
C GLU A 51 -34.01 -1.26 12.35
N ARG A 52 -35.13 -1.53 11.68
CA ARG A 52 -35.81 -2.82 11.74
C ARG A 52 -35.21 -3.89 10.82
N TYR A 53 -34.69 -3.48 9.66
CA TYR A 53 -34.30 -4.40 8.59
C TYR A 53 -32.79 -4.46 8.32
N ALA A 54 -31.98 -3.65 9.02
CA ALA A 54 -30.53 -3.65 8.85
C ALA A 54 -29.91 -5.03 9.04
N PHE A 55 -30.24 -5.73 10.12
CA PHE A 55 -29.59 -7.01 10.45
C PHE A 55 -29.83 -8.08 9.37
N GLN A 56 -31.08 -8.29 8.97
CA GLN A 56 -31.47 -9.26 7.95
C GLN A 56 -30.82 -8.91 6.61
N THR A 57 -30.74 -7.61 6.29
CA THR A 57 -30.12 -7.11 5.07
C THR A 57 -28.62 -7.39 5.06
N GLN A 58 -27.90 -7.10 6.16
CA GLN A 58 -26.46 -7.34 6.25
C GLN A 58 -26.10 -8.82 6.27
N ILE A 59 -26.83 -9.65 7.03
CA ILE A 59 -26.58 -11.09 7.03
C ILE A 59 -26.82 -11.71 5.65
N PHE A 60 -27.84 -11.25 4.92
CA PHE A 60 -28.05 -11.70 3.54
C PHE A 60 -26.87 -11.32 2.65
N PHE A 61 -26.40 -10.07 2.70
CA PHE A 61 -25.24 -9.63 1.94
C PHE A 61 -23.98 -10.43 2.28
N LEU A 62 -23.70 -10.63 3.57
CA LEU A 62 -22.56 -11.40 4.05
C LEU A 62 -22.56 -12.82 3.46
N LEU A 63 -23.69 -13.53 3.57
CA LEU A 63 -23.83 -14.90 3.09
C LEU A 63 -23.78 -14.98 1.55
N SER A 64 -24.40 -14.03 0.85
CA SER A 64 -24.38 -13.96 -0.61
C SER A 64 -22.95 -13.75 -1.12
N ARG A 65 -22.23 -12.77 -0.56
CA ARG A 65 -20.83 -12.49 -0.89
C ARG A 65 -19.93 -13.68 -0.55
N TYR A 66 -20.13 -14.32 0.60
CA TYR A 66 -19.37 -15.51 0.97
C TYR A 66 -19.50 -16.62 -0.09
N ARG A 67 -20.74 -16.93 -0.51
CA ARG A 67 -21.00 -17.93 -1.57
C ARG A 67 -20.35 -17.54 -2.90
N GLN A 68 -20.38 -16.27 -3.26
CA GLN A 68 -19.72 -15.77 -4.48
C GLN A 68 -18.19 -15.89 -4.38
N GLN A 69 -17.60 -15.53 -3.24
CA GLN A 69 -16.16 -15.57 -2.99
C GLN A 69 -15.58 -16.99 -3.00
N GLN A 70 -16.38 -18.02 -2.69
CA GLN A 70 -15.95 -19.42 -2.83
C GLN A 70 -15.57 -19.80 -4.27
N ALA A 71 -16.09 -19.11 -5.28
CA ALA A 71 -15.73 -19.35 -6.68
C ALA A 71 -14.40 -18.67 -7.09
N VAL A 72 -13.92 -17.68 -6.33
CA VAL A 72 -12.76 -16.85 -6.69
C VAL A 72 -11.49 -17.66 -6.95
N PRO A 73 -11.08 -18.63 -6.09
CA PRO A 73 -9.89 -19.42 -6.38
C PRO A 73 -9.98 -20.18 -7.71
N ALA A 74 -11.16 -20.64 -8.09
CA ALA A 74 -11.37 -21.32 -9.38
C ALA A 74 -11.33 -20.36 -10.56
N MET A 75 -11.93 -19.17 -10.41
CA MET A 75 -11.91 -18.12 -11.43
C MET A 75 -10.48 -17.62 -11.68
N LEU A 76 -9.69 -17.39 -10.63
CA LEU A 76 -8.30 -16.94 -10.74
C LEU A 76 -7.39 -17.96 -11.44
N ARG A 77 -7.70 -19.26 -11.37
CA ARG A 77 -6.97 -20.28 -12.17
C ARG A 77 -7.27 -20.21 -13.66
N GLN A 78 -8.38 -19.59 -14.06
CA GLN A 78 -8.81 -19.47 -15.45
C GLN A 78 -8.38 -18.16 -16.10
N GLY A 79 -8.11 -17.12 -15.30
CA GLY A 79 -7.66 -15.82 -15.79
C GLY A 79 -7.78 -14.71 -14.75
N PRO A 80 -7.44 -13.47 -15.12
CA PRO A 80 -7.60 -12.28 -14.28
C PRO A 80 -9.04 -12.12 -13.79
N LEU A 81 -9.23 -11.53 -12.61
CA LEU A 81 -10.54 -11.31 -12.01
C LEU A 81 -10.70 -9.85 -11.61
N ILE A 82 -11.86 -9.28 -11.93
CA ILE A 82 -12.28 -7.96 -11.43
C ILE A 82 -13.58 -8.13 -10.65
N SER A 83 -13.62 -7.63 -9.42
CA SER A 83 -14.81 -7.57 -8.57
C SER A 83 -15.25 -6.13 -8.36
N ASP A 84 -16.55 -5.88 -8.20
CA ASP A 84 -17.09 -4.56 -7.82
C ASP A 84 -17.37 -4.42 -6.31
N TYR A 85 -16.84 -5.35 -5.53
CA TYR A 85 -16.83 -5.34 -4.07
C TYR A 85 -15.67 -6.18 -3.51
N THR A 86 -15.33 -5.91 -2.26
CA THR A 86 -14.51 -6.72 -1.37
C THR A 86 -15.39 -7.38 -0.31
N PHE A 87 -14.96 -8.53 0.22
CA PHE A 87 -15.69 -9.17 1.32
C PHE A 87 -15.74 -8.28 2.58
N MET A 88 -14.63 -7.56 2.85
CA MET A 88 -14.47 -6.69 4.02
C MET A 88 -15.41 -5.49 4.05
N LYS A 89 -15.85 -4.99 2.89
CA LYS A 89 -16.85 -3.90 2.78
C LYS A 89 -18.07 -4.12 3.65
N ASP A 90 -18.51 -5.37 3.81
CA ASP A 90 -19.72 -5.68 4.57
C ASP A 90 -19.68 -5.11 5.99
N ARG A 91 -18.48 -5.13 6.61
CA ARG A 91 -18.28 -4.57 7.95
C ARG A 91 -18.56 -3.08 8.01
N LEU A 92 -18.22 -2.31 6.98
CA LEU A 92 -18.50 -0.86 6.96
C LEU A 92 -19.99 -0.58 7.07
N PHE A 93 -20.80 -1.34 6.33
CA PHE A 93 -22.24 -1.22 6.39
C PHE A 93 -22.80 -1.76 7.72
N ALA A 94 -22.25 -2.85 8.25
CA ALA A 94 -22.66 -3.39 9.54
C ALA A 94 -22.40 -2.43 10.70
N TYR A 95 -21.19 -1.85 10.83
CA TYR A 95 -20.89 -0.89 11.90
C TYR A 95 -21.71 0.39 11.83
N LEU A 96 -22.17 0.78 10.63
CA LEU A 96 -22.99 1.97 10.45
C LEU A 96 -24.47 1.72 10.77
N ASN A 97 -24.95 0.49 10.60
CA ASN A 97 -26.38 0.16 10.67
C ASN A 97 -26.77 -0.72 11.87
N LEU A 98 -25.86 -1.50 12.44
CA LEU A 98 -26.11 -2.45 13.51
C LEU A 98 -25.57 -1.95 14.84
N ARG A 99 -26.23 -2.33 15.93
CA ARG A 99 -25.83 -1.99 17.30
C ARG A 99 -26.10 -3.15 18.25
N GLY A 100 -25.50 -3.10 19.44
CA GLY A 100 -25.78 -4.05 20.51
C GLY A 100 -25.54 -5.51 20.09
N ASP A 101 -26.50 -6.38 20.37
CA ASP A 101 -26.35 -7.82 20.14
C ASP A 101 -26.40 -8.19 18.65
N GLU A 102 -27.09 -7.43 17.80
CA GLU A 102 -27.10 -7.65 16.35
C GLU A 102 -25.70 -7.51 15.75
N LEU A 103 -24.96 -6.48 16.18
CA LEU A 103 -23.58 -6.27 15.73
C LEU A 103 -22.66 -7.40 16.23
N LYS A 104 -22.80 -7.86 17.47
CA LYS A 104 -21.99 -8.97 18.02
C LYS A 104 -22.23 -10.29 17.27
N VAL A 105 -23.49 -10.58 16.96
CA VAL A 105 -23.85 -11.77 16.18
C VAL A 105 -23.27 -11.65 14.77
N TYR A 106 -23.43 -10.48 14.15
CA TYR A 106 -22.83 -10.19 12.85
C TYR A 106 -21.31 -10.42 12.85
N GLU A 107 -20.57 -9.87 13.82
CA GLU A 107 -19.11 -10.03 13.92
C GLU A 107 -18.71 -11.49 14.08
N SER A 108 -19.46 -12.25 14.88
CA SER A 108 -19.21 -13.68 15.09
C SER A 108 -19.36 -14.48 13.79
N VAL A 109 -20.40 -14.18 13.00
CA VAL A 109 -20.62 -14.81 11.69
C VAL A 109 -19.55 -14.36 10.70
N TYR A 110 -19.23 -13.07 10.66
CA TYR A 110 -18.20 -12.53 9.77
C TYR A 110 -16.85 -13.21 10.01
N SER A 111 -16.40 -13.28 11.26
CA SER A 111 -15.12 -13.91 11.62
C SER A 111 -15.05 -15.37 11.21
N ALA A 112 -16.14 -16.12 11.35
CA ALA A 112 -16.20 -17.53 10.94
C ALA A 112 -16.12 -17.72 9.41
N LEU A 113 -16.56 -16.73 8.63
CA LEU A 113 -16.58 -16.81 7.17
C LEU A 113 -15.32 -16.22 6.51
N ALA A 114 -14.69 -15.23 7.14
CA ALA A 114 -13.60 -14.45 6.55
C ALA A 114 -12.28 -15.22 6.39
N GLU A 115 -12.03 -16.26 7.20
CA GLU A 115 -10.71 -16.92 7.33
C GLU A 115 -10.12 -17.46 6.02
N ASN A 116 -10.98 -17.82 5.05
CA ASN A 116 -10.56 -18.44 3.78
C ASN A 116 -10.93 -17.62 2.54
N ILE A 117 -11.15 -16.31 2.70
CA ILE A 117 -11.52 -15.45 1.58
C ILE A 117 -10.25 -14.86 0.94
N PRO A 118 -10.02 -15.08 -0.37
CA PRO A 118 -8.87 -14.49 -1.06
C PRO A 118 -8.92 -12.96 -1.02
N LEU A 119 -7.76 -12.36 -0.73
CA LEU A 119 -7.59 -10.92 -0.80
C LEU A 119 -7.30 -10.49 -2.26
N PRO A 120 -7.75 -9.30 -2.68
CA PRO A 120 -7.36 -8.75 -3.98
C PRO A 120 -5.89 -8.34 -3.98
N ASP A 121 -5.25 -8.42 -5.15
CA ASP A 121 -3.91 -7.87 -5.40
C ASP A 121 -3.94 -6.33 -5.43
N LEU A 122 -5.10 -5.75 -5.74
CA LEU A 122 -5.31 -4.30 -5.73
C LEU A 122 -6.76 -3.97 -5.39
N VAL A 123 -6.94 -3.02 -4.47
CA VAL A 123 -8.23 -2.34 -4.25
C VAL A 123 -8.21 -0.99 -4.94
N VAL A 124 -9.13 -0.76 -5.87
CA VAL A 124 -9.36 0.54 -6.50
C VAL A 124 -10.48 1.23 -5.73
N TYR A 125 -10.12 2.16 -4.86
CA TYR A 125 -11.08 2.93 -4.06
C TYR A 125 -11.50 4.20 -4.82
N LEU A 126 -12.74 4.20 -5.29
CA LEU A 126 -13.35 5.36 -5.96
C LEU A 126 -13.94 6.31 -4.92
N ARG A 127 -13.57 7.58 -5.03
CA ARG A 127 -14.04 8.68 -4.19
C ARG A 127 -14.86 9.67 -5.02
N ALA A 128 -15.87 10.26 -4.38
CA ALA A 128 -16.62 11.38 -4.91
C ALA A 128 -17.28 12.15 -3.77
N GLU A 129 -17.52 13.43 -3.98
CA GLU A 129 -18.29 14.25 -3.07
C GLU A 129 -19.73 13.74 -2.95
N THR A 130 -20.35 13.97 -1.78
CA THR A 130 -21.71 13.49 -1.51
C THR A 130 -22.72 14.05 -2.51
N ASP A 131 -22.55 15.28 -2.98
CA ASP A 131 -23.47 15.87 -3.96
C ASP A 131 -23.39 15.15 -5.32
N THR A 132 -22.18 14.88 -5.82
CA THR A 132 -21.94 14.05 -7.01
C THR A 132 -22.57 12.67 -6.87
N LEU A 133 -22.43 12.04 -5.70
CA LEU A 133 -23.02 10.71 -5.44
C LEU A 133 -24.55 10.75 -5.49
N MET A 134 -25.16 11.76 -4.87
CA MET A 134 -26.62 11.92 -4.86
C MET A 134 -27.17 12.13 -6.27
N GLU A 135 -26.51 12.94 -7.09
CA GLU A 135 -26.88 13.14 -8.50
C GLU A 135 -26.83 11.81 -9.29
N ARG A 136 -25.75 11.04 -9.13
CA ARG A 136 -25.59 9.73 -9.80
C ARG A 136 -26.61 8.71 -9.34
N ILE A 137 -26.96 8.70 -8.05
CA ILE A 137 -28.01 7.83 -7.49
C ILE A 137 -29.37 8.19 -8.10
N ALA A 138 -29.69 9.48 -8.19
CA ALA A 138 -30.93 9.96 -8.78
C ALA A 138 -31.05 9.58 -10.27
N ILE A 139 -29.97 9.71 -11.05
CA ILE A 139 -29.94 9.33 -12.48
C ILE A 139 -30.17 7.81 -12.66
N ARG A 140 -29.66 6.98 -11.74
CA ARG A 140 -29.80 5.52 -11.81
C ARG A 140 -31.24 5.04 -11.60
N ASP A 141 -32.09 5.86 -10.97
CA ASP A 141 -33.53 5.68 -10.80
C ASP A 141 -33.97 4.31 -10.26
N ARG A 142 -33.23 3.76 -9.30
CA ARG A 142 -33.67 2.54 -8.59
C ARG A 142 -34.80 2.88 -7.63
N PRO A 143 -35.96 2.20 -7.68
CA PRO A 143 -37.12 2.57 -6.87
C PRO A 143 -36.83 2.66 -5.37
N TYR A 144 -36.01 1.76 -4.84
CA TYR A 144 -35.64 1.70 -3.42
C TYR A 144 -34.53 2.69 -3.02
N GLU A 145 -33.93 3.43 -3.96
CA GLU A 145 -32.89 4.44 -3.69
C GLU A 145 -33.39 5.88 -3.83
N ARG A 146 -34.63 6.09 -4.30
CA ARG A 146 -35.17 7.44 -4.59
C ARG A 146 -35.25 8.35 -3.37
N ASP A 147 -35.59 7.79 -2.22
CA ASP A 147 -35.73 8.51 -0.95
C ASP A 147 -34.47 8.37 -0.08
N MET A 148 -33.30 8.13 -0.69
CA MET A 148 -32.07 7.93 0.06
C MET A 148 -31.65 9.20 0.79
N ASP A 149 -31.42 9.08 2.09
CA ASP A 149 -30.99 10.19 2.93
C ASP A 149 -29.55 10.61 2.57
N ARG A 150 -29.38 11.89 2.20
CA ARG A 150 -28.07 12.50 1.96
C ARG A 150 -27.13 12.34 3.17
N SER A 151 -27.66 12.49 4.38
CA SER A 151 -26.87 12.37 5.61
C SER A 151 -26.29 10.97 5.80
N TYR A 152 -26.99 9.96 5.29
CA TYR A 152 -26.51 8.58 5.28
C TYR A 152 -25.36 8.38 4.29
N ILE A 153 -25.47 8.91 3.08
CA ILE A 153 -24.37 8.87 2.09
C ILE A 153 -23.14 9.60 2.62
N GLU A 154 -23.34 10.74 3.28
CA GLU A 154 -22.24 11.48 3.90
C GLU A 154 -21.55 10.67 5.03
N ALA A 155 -22.34 9.96 5.85
CA ALA A 155 -21.80 9.07 6.87
C ALA A 155 -21.04 7.87 6.27
N LEU A 156 -21.54 7.30 5.17
CA LEU A 156 -20.83 6.25 4.42
C LEU A 156 -19.52 6.77 3.83
N ASN A 157 -19.49 7.97 3.24
CA ASN A 157 -18.27 8.60 2.72
C ASN A 157 -17.20 8.69 3.82
N ARG A 158 -17.56 9.23 4.99
CA ARG A 158 -16.62 9.31 6.13
C ARG A 158 -16.15 7.93 6.61
N ALA A 159 -17.05 6.95 6.67
CA ALA A 159 -16.70 5.61 7.09
C ALA A 159 -15.70 4.95 6.13
N TYR A 160 -15.91 5.12 4.82
CA TYR A 160 -15.01 4.62 3.78
C TYR A 160 -13.63 5.30 3.83
N ASP A 161 -13.58 6.63 3.92
CA ASP A 161 -12.31 7.38 4.03
C ASP A 161 -11.52 6.96 5.28
N GLY A 162 -12.19 6.86 6.44
CA GLY A 162 -11.56 6.40 7.67
C GLY A 162 -11.04 4.97 7.58
N PHE A 163 -11.80 4.08 6.93
CA PHE A 163 -11.41 2.69 6.71
C PHE A 163 -10.17 2.56 5.83
N PHE A 164 -10.17 3.19 4.65
CA PHE A 164 -9.04 3.08 3.71
C PHE A 164 -7.79 3.81 4.16
N THR A 165 -7.90 4.79 5.07
CA THR A 165 -6.73 5.39 5.74
C THR A 165 -5.93 4.36 6.55
N ALA A 166 -6.62 3.46 7.25
CA ALA A 166 -6.02 2.45 8.11
C ALA A 166 -5.85 1.06 7.46
N TYR A 167 -6.43 0.84 6.27
CA TYR A 167 -6.42 -0.44 5.58
C TYR A 167 -5.03 -0.86 5.10
N ARG A 168 -4.64 -2.12 5.38
CA ARG A 168 -3.30 -2.65 5.05
C ARG A 168 -3.32 -4.04 4.40
N ASP A 169 -4.49 -4.66 4.21
CA ASP A 169 -4.57 -6.05 3.74
C ASP A 169 -4.22 -6.21 2.25
N SER A 170 -4.42 -5.15 1.46
CA SER A 170 -4.08 -5.08 0.03
C SER A 170 -3.62 -3.66 -0.34
N PRO A 171 -2.80 -3.50 -1.40
CA PRO A 171 -2.54 -2.19 -2.01
C PRO A 171 -3.84 -1.46 -2.38
N VAL A 172 -3.87 -0.14 -2.17
CA VAL A 172 -5.03 0.69 -2.49
C VAL A 172 -4.63 1.78 -3.47
N LEU A 173 -5.33 1.83 -4.60
CA LEU A 173 -5.30 2.95 -5.53
C LEU A 173 -6.55 3.80 -5.31
N ILE A 174 -6.36 5.03 -4.87
CA ILE A 174 -7.44 6.00 -4.66
C ILE A 174 -7.65 6.80 -5.95
N ILE A 175 -8.89 6.90 -6.42
CA ILE A 175 -9.26 7.67 -7.61
C ILE A 175 -10.45 8.56 -7.26
N ASP A 176 -10.24 9.88 -7.29
CA ASP A 176 -11.33 10.84 -7.20
C ASP A 176 -12.07 10.89 -8.55
N THR A 177 -13.40 10.80 -8.51
CA THR A 177 -14.25 10.62 -9.70
C THR A 177 -15.17 11.79 -9.98
N ASP A 178 -15.11 12.88 -9.20
CA ASP A 178 -16.01 14.04 -9.34
C ASP A 178 -15.94 14.65 -10.74
N GLU A 179 -14.73 14.85 -11.26
CA GLU A 179 -14.48 15.46 -12.57
C GLU A 179 -14.34 14.44 -13.71
N LEU A 180 -14.45 13.14 -13.42
CA LEU A 180 -14.25 12.08 -14.41
C LEU A 180 -15.58 11.54 -14.94
N ASN A 181 -15.69 11.43 -16.26
CA ASN A 181 -16.79 10.78 -16.93
C ASN A 181 -16.30 9.60 -17.78
N ILE A 182 -15.95 8.51 -17.11
CA ILE A 182 -15.45 7.26 -17.72
C ILE A 182 -16.45 6.58 -18.68
N VAL A 183 -17.71 7.02 -18.73
CA VAL A 183 -18.73 6.46 -19.63
C VAL A 183 -18.77 7.23 -20.95
N ALA A 184 -18.74 8.56 -20.90
CA ALA A 184 -18.89 9.41 -22.08
C ALA A 184 -17.55 9.90 -22.66
N VAL A 185 -16.50 9.94 -21.85
CA VAL A 185 -15.19 10.48 -22.21
C VAL A 185 -14.15 9.34 -22.24
N PRO A 186 -13.75 8.87 -23.43
CA PRO A 186 -12.77 7.78 -23.55
C PRO A 186 -11.42 8.10 -22.90
N ASP A 187 -10.98 9.36 -22.92
CA ASP A 187 -9.70 9.77 -22.33
C ASP A 187 -9.70 9.62 -20.80
N ASP A 188 -10.80 9.93 -20.12
CA ASP A 188 -10.96 9.72 -18.68
C ASP A 188 -10.88 8.23 -18.34
N LEU A 189 -11.52 7.38 -19.15
CA LEU A 189 -11.46 5.93 -18.98
C LEU A 189 -10.02 5.42 -19.20
N ASN A 190 -9.35 5.87 -20.26
CA ASN A 190 -7.96 5.51 -20.55
C ASN A 190 -7.00 5.95 -19.43
N PHE A 191 -7.22 7.15 -18.86
CA PHE A 191 -6.48 7.65 -17.72
C PHE A 191 -6.63 6.71 -16.51
N VAL A 192 -7.86 6.34 -16.15
CA VAL A 192 -8.14 5.42 -15.04
C VAL A 192 -7.53 4.04 -15.28
N ILE A 193 -7.71 3.46 -16.47
CA ILE A 193 -7.11 2.16 -16.82
C ILE A 193 -5.58 2.22 -16.74
N GLY A 194 -4.97 3.31 -17.21
CA GLY A 194 -3.52 3.53 -17.12
C GLY A 194 -3.01 3.49 -15.68
N GLN A 195 -3.68 4.19 -14.78
CA GLN A 195 -3.36 4.16 -13.35
C GLN A 195 -3.51 2.77 -12.74
N VAL A 196 -4.62 2.08 -13.05
CA VAL A 196 -4.84 0.71 -12.55
C VAL A 196 -3.78 -0.25 -13.08
N ARG A 197 -3.42 -0.19 -14.37
CA ARG A 197 -2.35 -1.02 -14.95
C ARG A 197 -1.01 -0.77 -14.28
N ALA A 198 -0.66 0.49 -14.01
CA ALA A 198 0.56 0.83 -13.31
C ALA A 198 0.57 0.26 -11.88
N ALA A 199 -0.54 0.41 -11.16
CA ALA A 199 -0.70 -0.09 -9.79
C ALA A 199 -0.68 -1.63 -9.72
N VAL A 200 -1.37 -2.32 -10.63
CA VAL A 200 -1.32 -3.79 -10.74
C VAL A 200 0.09 -4.25 -11.12
N GLY A 201 0.77 -3.55 -12.03
CA GLY A 201 2.16 -3.83 -12.37
C GLY A 201 3.05 -3.81 -11.13
N GLN A 202 2.96 -2.76 -10.31
CA GLN A 202 3.70 -2.66 -9.04
C GLN A 202 3.26 -3.69 -8.00
N ALA A 203 1.97 -4.03 -7.92
CA ALA A 203 1.41 -5.01 -6.99
C ALA A 203 1.78 -6.46 -7.34
N VAL A 204 1.86 -6.82 -8.63
CA VAL A 204 2.25 -8.16 -9.09
C VAL A 204 3.75 -8.43 -8.86
N TRP A 205 4.58 -7.39 -8.76
CA TRP A 205 5.98 -7.53 -8.32
C TRP A 205 6.13 -7.59 -6.79
N GLN A 206 5.04 -7.40 -6.03
CA GLN A 206 4.94 -7.73 -4.62
C GLN A 206 4.25 -9.10 -4.49
N GLU A 207 4.95 -10.21 -4.78
CA GLU A 207 4.41 -11.52 -4.41
C GLU A 207 4.10 -11.55 -2.90
N PRO A 208 2.93 -12.05 -2.48
CA PRO A 208 2.62 -12.19 -1.07
C PRO A 208 3.58 -13.21 -0.45
N LEU A 209 4.25 -12.79 0.62
CA LEU A 209 5.09 -13.64 1.47
C LEU A 209 4.37 -14.98 1.76
N PRO A 210 5.05 -16.14 1.66
CA PRO A 210 4.49 -17.40 2.12
C PRO A 210 4.11 -17.26 3.60
N GLN A 211 2.84 -17.55 3.91
CA GLN A 211 2.34 -17.57 5.27
C GLN A 211 3.17 -18.56 6.11
N LEU A 212 3.89 -18.05 7.11
CA LEU A 212 4.45 -18.85 8.20
C LEU A 212 3.68 -18.50 9.47
N GLY A 213 3.25 -19.54 10.18
CA GLY A 213 2.42 -19.50 11.39
C GLY A 213 3.07 -18.80 12.59
N PRO A 214 2.46 -18.91 13.79
CA PRO A 214 2.65 -17.94 14.86
C PRO A 214 4.02 -18.04 15.54
N ARG A 215 4.62 -16.85 15.71
CA ARG A 215 5.73 -16.48 16.61
C ARG A 215 6.95 -17.40 16.62
N GLU A 216 7.99 -16.99 15.90
CA GLU A 216 9.37 -17.27 16.33
C GLU A 216 10.31 -16.13 15.91
N THR A 217 11.22 -15.84 16.83
CA THR A 217 12.23 -14.77 16.89
C THR A 217 12.91 -14.46 15.55
N LEU A 218 12.94 -13.17 15.18
CA LEU A 218 13.66 -12.66 14.00
C LEU A 218 15.13 -13.13 13.98
N THR A 219 15.47 -13.99 13.03
CA THR A 219 16.87 -14.28 12.66
C THR A 219 17.14 -13.78 11.24
N LEU A 220 18.19 -12.97 11.12
CA LEU A 220 18.66 -12.38 9.87
C LEU A 220 19.51 -13.40 9.07
N ALA A 221 18.88 -14.17 8.19
CA ALA A 221 19.51 -15.00 7.12
C ALA A 221 18.35 -15.74 6.42
N GLU A 222 17.98 -15.59 5.15
CA GLU A 222 18.72 -15.71 3.89
C GLU A 222 17.73 -15.36 2.77
N THR A 223 17.96 -14.27 2.02
CA THR A 223 17.54 -13.98 0.61
C THR A 223 17.68 -12.47 0.37
N GLU A 224 18.06 -12.09 -0.85
CA GLU A 224 18.47 -10.75 -1.32
C GLU A 224 17.94 -9.56 -0.50
N ARG A 225 18.74 -9.10 0.48
CA ARG A 225 18.38 -7.98 1.34
C ARG A 225 18.47 -6.67 0.57
N ARG A 226 17.35 -5.96 0.50
CA ARG A 226 17.25 -4.63 -0.10
C ARG A 226 17.39 -3.56 0.99
N LEU A 227 17.89 -2.38 0.65
CA LEU A 227 17.97 -1.23 1.58
C LEU A 227 16.58 -0.88 2.13
N ALA A 228 15.54 -1.08 1.33
CA ALA A 228 14.15 -0.96 1.75
C ALA A 228 13.77 -1.87 2.94
N ASP A 229 14.37 -3.07 3.07
CA ASP A 229 14.14 -3.96 4.21
C ASP A 229 14.68 -3.37 5.51
N PHE A 230 15.88 -2.79 5.46
CA PHE A 230 16.48 -2.13 6.61
C PHE A 230 15.73 -0.85 6.99
N GLN A 231 15.23 -0.10 6.01
CA GLN A 231 14.34 1.05 6.27
C GLN A 231 13.06 0.60 7.00
N ARG A 232 12.42 -0.50 6.57
CA ARG A 232 11.26 -1.06 7.28
C ARG A 232 11.60 -1.51 8.69
N PHE A 233 12.74 -2.19 8.87
CA PHE A 233 13.20 -2.65 10.18
C PHE A 233 13.35 -1.49 11.17
N HIS A 234 14.00 -0.39 10.78
CA HIS A 234 14.16 0.76 11.66
C HIS A 234 12.85 1.48 11.99
N ARG A 235 11.91 1.56 11.03
CA ARG A 235 10.57 2.11 11.30
C ARG A 235 9.81 1.29 12.34
N ALA A 236 9.89 -0.04 12.24
CA ALA A 236 9.29 -0.95 13.20
C ALA A 236 9.96 -0.85 14.58
N LEU A 237 11.28 -0.79 14.62
CA LEU A 237 12.07 -0.69 15.85
C LEU A 237 11.81 0.62 16.60
N ASP A 238 11.77 1.76 15.90
CA ASP A 238 11.51 3.07 16.54
C ASP A 238 10.08 3.15 17.10
N THR A 239 9.12 2.51 16.42
CA THR A 239 7.72 2.40 16.88
C THR A 239 7.60 1.53 18.13
N ASP A 240 8.26 0.36 18.15
CA ASP A 240 8.25 -0.58 19.30
C ASP A 240 8.88 0.03 20.55
N LYS A 241 9.97 0.79 20.38
CA LYS A 241 10.72 1.39 21.49
C LYS A 241 10.14 2.73 21.96
N GLY A 242 9.13 3.26 21.28
CA GLY A 242 8.50 4.54 21.63
C GLY A 242 9.49 5.71 21.57
N PHE A 243 10.48 5.64 20.70
CA PHE A 243 11.47 6.71 20.56
C PHE A 243 10.80 7.94 19.94
N MET A 244 10.81 9.06 20.66
CA MET A 244 10.54 10.37 20.08
C MET A 244 11.79 10.86 19.35
N THR A 245 12.03 10.31 18.16
CA THR A 245 13.12 10.75 17.29
C THR A 245 12.56 11.64 16.18
N ASP A 246 13.21 12.77 15.94
CA ASP A 246 12.92 13.64 14.80
C ASP A 246 14.10 13.65 13.80
N VAL A 247 13.91 14.31 12.67
CA VAL A 247 14.93 14.40 11.61
C VAL A 247 16.24 14.99 12.15
N TYR A 248 16.17 15.99 13.02
CA TYR A 248 17.35 16.69 13.54
C TYR A 248 18.10 15.84 14.55
N PHE A 249 17.38 15.13 15.43
CA PHE A 249 17.96 14.19 16.38
C PHE A 249 18.72 13.06 15.66
N ASN A 250 18.09 12.43 14.67
CA ASN A 250 18.74 11.37 13.89
C ASN A 250 19.96 11.89 13.10
N PHE A 251 19.96 13.17 12.68
CA PHE A 251 21.11 13.78 12.03
C PHE A 251 22.29 14.00 12.99
N ILE A 252 22.00 14.43 14.22
CA ILE A 252 23.02 14.57 15.27
C ILE A 252 23.66 13.22 15.58
N CYS A 253 22.85 12.17 15.76
CA CYS A 253 23.39 10.82 15.98
C CYS A 253 24.21 10.33 14.79
N LEU A 254 23.78 10.57 13.54
CA LEU A 254 24.60 10.25 12.37
C LEU A 254 25.97 10.95 12.40
N GLN A 255 26.05 12.20 12.87
CA GLN A 255 27.33 12.91 12.99
C GLN A 255 28.24 12.30 14.06
N GLU A 256 27.67 11.77 15.14
CA GLU A 256 28.39 11.07 16.19
C GLU A 256 29.03 9.79 15.63
N GLU A 257 28.24 8.92 14.98
CA GLU A 257 28.74 7.67 14.38
C GLU A 257 29.81 7.92 13.30
N LEU A 258 29.64 8.97 12.48
CA LEU A 258 30.66 9.37 11.51
C LEU A 258 31.98 9.82 12.18
N GLY A 259 31.89 10.38 13.38
CA GLY A 259 33.05 10.73 14.20
C GLY A 259 33.78 9.50 14.74
N GLU A 260 33.04 8.49 15.18
CA GLU A 260 33.59 7.21 15.65
C GLU A 260 34.28 6.44 14.52
N LEU A 261 33.63 6.36 13.34
CA LEU A 261 34.25 5.83 12.12
C LEU A 261 35.56 6.56 11.76
N ALA A 262 35.57 7.89 11.85
CA ALA A 262 36.76 8.69 11.56
C ALA A 262 37.89 8.44 12.57
N ALA A 263 37.57 8.18 13.83
CA ALA A 263 38.56 7.83 14.86
C ALA A 263 39.27 6.51 14.53
N GLU A 264 38.53 5.49 14.12
CA GLU A 264 39.10 4.19 13.69
C GLU A 264 39.99 4.32 12.45
N LEU A 265 39.55 5.08 11.45
CA LEU A 265 40.35 5.34 10.24
C LEU A 265 41.63 6.14 10.56
N LYS A 266 41.54 7.14 11.44
CA LYS A 266 42.71 7.91 11.89
C LYS A 266 43.72 7.04 12.63
N ALA A 267 43.26 6.07 13.42
CA ALA A 267 44.13 5.15 14.12
C ALA A 267 44.89 4.24 13.14
N ILE A 268 44.22 3.70 12.11
CA ILE A 268 44.86 2.95 11.03
C ILE A 268 45.93 3.80 10.35
N TRP A 269 45.58 5.05 9.97
CA TRP A 269 46.51 5.96 9.32
C TRP A 269 47.73 6.27 10.20
N SER A 270 47.53 6.44 11.51
CA SER A 270 48.62 6.72 12.46
C SER A 270 49.58 5.53 12.62
N GLU A 271 49.04 4.30 12.61
CA GLU A 271 49.85 3.08 12.68
C GLU A 271 50.67 2.83 11.41
N THR A 272 50.19 3.28 10.24
CA THR A 272 50.86 3.08 8.94
C THR A 272 51.72 4.27 8.51
N ALA A 273 51.58 5.44 9.14
CA ALA A 273 52.24 6.69 8.76
C ALA A 273 53.77 6.60 8.77
N ASP A 274 54.35 5.81 9.69
CA ASP A 274 55.80 5.64 9.80
C ASP A 274 56.35 4.58 8.81
N GLY A 275 55.52 3.97 7.97
CA GLY A 275 55.92 3.01 6.93
C GLY A 275 56.38 1.63 7.42
N HIS A 276 56.32 1.38 8.74
CA HIS A 276 56.77 0.12 9.35
C HIS A 276 55.64 -0.91 9.50
N ALA A 277 54.38 -0.49 9.47
CA ALA A 277 53.23 -1.37 9.62
C ALA A 277 52.56 -1.63 8.26
N ASP A 278 52.21 -2.90 8.02
CA ASP A 278 51.40 -3.29 6.87
C ASP A 278 49.96 -2.76 7.03
N GLN A 279 49.53 -1.92 6.09
CA GLN A 279 48.19 -1.33 6.07
C GLN A 279 47.09 -2.38 6.07
N ASN A 280 47.26 -3.50 5.37
CA ASN A 280 46.26 -4.56 5.35
C ASN A 280 46.11 -5.21 6.72
N GLN A 281 47.22 -5.33 7.46
CA GLN A 281 47.20 -5.90 8.81
C GLN A 281 46.61 -4.93 9.83
N ALA A 282 46.87 -3.62 9.70
CA ALA A 282 46.23 -2.58 10.52
C ALA A 282 44.71 -2.54 10.29
N VAL A 283 44.25 -2.61 9.03
CA VAL A 283 42.83 -2.71 8.69
C VAL A 283 42.21 -3.98 9.27
N ALA A 284 42.86 -5.15 9.10
CA ALA A 284 42.31 -6.42 9.61
C ALA A 284 42.09 -6.43 11.13
N ARG A 285 42.96 -5.77 11.90
CA ARG A 285 42.82 -5.67 13.37
C ARG A 285 41.63 -4.82 13.80
N ARG A 286 41.30 -3.80 13.01
CA ARG A 286 40.21 -2.85 13.28
C ARG A 286 38.95 -3.13 12.48
N LEU A 287 38.97 -4.13 11.61
CA LEU A 287 37.85 -4.50 10.75
C LEU A 287 36.53 -4.68 11.54
N PRO A 288 36.49 -5.35 12.72
CA PRO A 288 35.25 -5.47 13.48
C PRO A 288 34.71 -4.12 13.99
N ALA A 289 35.59 -3.20 14.38
CA ALA A 289 35.19 -1.86 14.80
C ALA A 289 34.68 -1.06 13.60
N LEU A 290 35.42 -1.05 12.49
CA LEU A 290 34.96 -0.43 11.24
C LEU A 290 33.63 -0.97 10.74
N GLU A 291 33.40 -2.28 10.83
CA GLU A 291 32.12 -2.90 10.48
C GLU A 291 30.97 -2.42 11.38
N SER A 292 31.22 -2.26 12.69
CA SER A 292 30.26 -1.70 13.63
C SER A 292 29.93 -0.25 13.26
N GLU A 293 30.94 0.61 13.16
CA GLU A 293 30.73 2.04 12.90
C GLU A 293 30.05 2.29 11.54
N LEU A 294 30.39 1.49 10.51
CA LEU A 294 29.73 1.56 9.21
C LEU A 294 28.27 1.12 9.29
N ALA A 295 27.95 0.10 10.10
CA ALA A 295 26.59 -0.35 10.31
C ALA A 295 25.75 0.70 11.07
N ASP A 296 26.33 1.37 12.07
CA ASP A 296 25.66 2.41 12.84
C ASP A 296 25.44 3.68 11.99
N CYS A 297 26.44 4.08 11.19
CA CYS A 297 26.26 5.12 10.17
C CYS A 297 25.12 4.78 9.20
N LEU A 298 25.05 3.54 8.72
CA LEU A 298 23.99 3.09 7.84
C LEU A 298 22.63 3.13 8.54
N ALA A 299 22.56 2.70 9.81
CA ALA A 299 21.33 2.71 10.60
C ALA A 299 20.73 4.12 10.70
N TYR A 300 21.52 5.14 11.04
CA TYR A 300 21.02 6.51 11.13
C TYR A 300 20.72 7.13 9.77
N LEU A 301 21.44 6.76 8.71
CA LEU A 301 21.09 7.18 7.35
C LEU A 301 19.72 6.62 6.91
N LEU A 302 19.43 5.36 7.25
CA LEU A 302 18.15 4.72 7.00
C LEU A 302 17.02 5.37 7.81
N LYS A 303 17.28 5.70 9.09
CA LYS A 303 16.34 6.45 9.94
C LYS A 303 16.04 7.82 9.35
N LEU A 304 17.05 8.61 9.00
CA LEU A 304 16.85 9.92 8.36
C LEU A 304 15.99 9.82 7.10
N SER A 305 16.27 8.83 6.26
CA SER A 305 15.51 8.59 5.04
C SER A 305 14.04 8.28 5.35
N ASN A 306 13.76 7.46 6.36
CA ASN A 306 12.40 7.18 6.81
C ASN A 306 11.64 8.43 7.28
N TYR A 307 12.27 9.26 8.12
CA TYR A 307 11.64 10.46 8.66
C TYR A 307 11.43 11.56 7.62
N LEU A 308 12.23 11.55 6.56
CA LEU A 308 12.06 12.43 5.39
C LEU A 308 11.13 11.86 4.31
N GLY A 309 10.63 10.63 4.49
CA GLY A 309 9.79 9.95 3.50
C GLY A 309 10.52 9.56 2.21
N ILE A 310 11.84 9.32 2.29
CA ILE A 310 12.70 8.99 1.16
C ILE A 310 12.90 7.47 1.10
N ASP A 311 12.58 6.86 -0.05
CA ASP A 311 13.09 5.53 -0.39
C ASP A 311 14.57 5.66 -0.79
N LEU A 312 15.47 5.17 0.08
CA LEU A 312 16.90 5.40 -0.07
C LEU A 312 17.48 4.57 -1.23
N GLU A 313 16.93 3.39 -1.48
CA GLU A 313 17.35 2.53 -2.57
C GLU A 313 16.99 3.12 -3.93
N GLU A 314 15.74 3.57 -4.07
CA GLU A 314 15.28 4.23 -5.29
C GLU A 314 16.05 5.53 -5.53
N ALA A 315 16.24 6.35 -4.50
CA ALA A 315 17.01 7.59 -4.58
C ALA A 315 18.47 7.33 -5.01
N TYR A 316 19.10 6.29 -4.46
CA TYR A 316 20.46 5.89 -4.84
C TYR A 316 20.52 5.41 -6.29
N LEU A 317 19.62 4.51 -6.70
CA LEU A 317 19.59 3.98 -8.07
C LEU A 317 19.34 5.08 -9.10
N ALA A 318 18.37 5.97 -8.84
CA ALA A 318 18.10 7.12 -9.70
C ALA A 318 19.33 8.03 -9.82
N LYS A 319 20.03 8.28 -8.70
CA LYS A 319 21.25 9.09 -8.70
C LYS A 319 22.40 8.42 -9.45
N MET A 320 22.60 7.12 -9.28
CA MET A 320 23.67 6.38 -9.97
C MET A 320 23.42 6.30 -11.47
N GLN A 321 22.17 6.11 -11.91
CA GLN A 321 21.82 6.17 -13.33
C GLN A 321 22.14 7.53 -13.96
N GLN A 322 21.93 8.62 -13.22
CA GLN A 322 22.36 9.96 -13.65
C GLN A 322 23.90 10.07 -13.72
N ASN A 323 24.61 9.53 -12.73
CA ASN A 323 26.08 9.58 -12.67
C ASN A 323 26.76 8.76 -13.77
N VAL A 324 26.19 7.61 -14.15
CA VAL A 324 26.68 6.77 -15.27
C VAL A 324 26.60 7.51 -16.61
N ARG A 325 25.66 8.46 -16.74
CA ARG A 325 25.50 9.30 -17.94
C ARG A 325 26.36 10.56 -17.92
N ARG A 326 27.06 10.84 -16.82
CA ARG A 326 27.99 11.98 -16.71
C ARG A 326 29.35 11.56 -17.26
N THR A 327 29.83 12.26 -18.27
CA THR A 327 31.25 12.26 -18.61
C THR A 327 31.99 13.08 -17.56
N TRP A 328 32.71 12.40 -16.69
CA TRP A 328 33.70 13.04 -15.84
C TRP A 328 34.83 13.46 -16.77
N ARG A 329 35.04 14.77 -16.98
CA ARG A 329 36.32 15.22 -17.51
C ARG A 329 37.36 14.81 -16.48
N GLU A 330 38.27 13.93 -16.88
CA GLU A 330 39.52 13.77 -16.15
C GLU A 330 40.08 15.18 -15.94
N ARG A 331 40.38 15.53 -14.69
CA ARG A 331 41.28 16.64 -14.44
C ARG A 331 42.66 16.18 -14.91
N GLU A 332 42.89 16.21 -16.21
CA GLU A 332 44.24 16.29 -16.75
C GLU A 332 44.76 17.71 -16.47
N ASP A 333 45.91 17.73 -15.79
CA ASP A 333 46.89 18.80 -15.69
C ASP A 333 46.44 20.18 -15.16
N ARG A 334 46.64 20.33 -13.84
CA ARG A 334 47.22 21.59 -13.31
C ARG A 334 48.74 21.44 -13.23
N THR A 335 49.37 21.43 -14.40
CA THR A 335 50.76 21.84 -14.57
C THR A 335 50.81 22.77 -15.76
N ASP A 336 51.41 23.93 -15.53
CA ASP A 336 51.69 25.02 -16.48
C ASP A 336 50.54 25.93 -16.90
N GLU A 337 50.33 26.96 -16.06
CA GLU A 337 50.29 28.35 -16.56
C GLU A 337 50.89 29.26 -15.48
N MET A 338 52.22 29.19 -15.35
CA MET A 338 53.01 30.39 -15.20
C MET A 338 53.42 30.84 -16.61
N VAL A 339 53.32 32.15 -16.86
CA VAL A 339 53.99 32.97 -17.91
C VAL A 339 53.07 33.54 -19.02
N ASN A 340 53.07 34.89 -19.05
CA ASN A 340 52.55 35.88 -20.02
C ASN A 340 51.05 36.19 -19.90
N GLU A 341 50.59 37.40 -19.53
CA GLU A 341 51.16 38.76 -19.49
C GLU A 341 50.54 39.55 -18.33
#